data_AF-A0AAN8SSA7-F1
#
_entry.id   AF-A0AAN8SSA7-F1
#
_cell.length_a   1.000
_cell.length_b   1.000
_cell.length_c   1.000
_cell.angle_alpha   90.00
_cell.angle_beta   90.00
_cell.angle_gamma   90.00
#
_symmetry.space_group_name_H-M   'P 1'
#
loop_
_entity.id
_entity.type
_entity.pdbx_description
1 polymer ?
#
loop_
_entity_poly.entity_id
_entity_poly.type
_entity_poly.pdbx_seq_one_letter_code
_entity_poly.pdbx_strand_id
1 'polypeptide(L)'
;MDLRGNGTINWRNSIKGVMPFFPWEGRSYSCYPKLAFHEGQLFSSLNDTITVYSGSDWVPTSQFQQIHSGPICDFSIGGDRLFALHRNEDVLDVWETPHFFPIPLK
;
A
#
# COMPACT_ATOMS: atom_id res chain seq x y z
N MET A 1 14.96 6.12 9.50
CA MET A 1 15.76 5.69 8.32
C MET A 1 16.88 6.70 8.15
N ASP A 2 18.14 6.29 8.34
CA ASP A 2 19.29 7.13 8.04
C ASP A 2 19.67 6.91 6.57
N LEU A 3 19.47 7.93 5.74
CA LEU A 3 19.82 7.90 4.31
C LEU A 3 21.35 7.89 4.07
N ARG A 4 22.16 7.89 5.14
CA ARG A 4 23.63 7.91 5.11
C ARG A 4 24.28 6.52 5.11
N GLY A 5 23.49 5.45 5.12
CA GLY A 5 24.02 4.09 5.04
C GLY A 5 24.72 3.84 3.69
N ASN A 6 25.97 3.39 3.73
CA ASN A 6 26.85 3.15 2.57
C ASN A 6 26.43 1.94 1.70
N GLY A 7 25.15 1.54 1.76
CA GLY A 7 24.60 0.42 1.00
C GLY A 7 24.06 0.90 -0.34
N THR A 8 24.29 0.13 -1.40
CA THR A 8 23.77 0.40 -2.74
C THR A 8 22.24 0.25 -2.73
N ILE A 9 21.52 1.35 -2.48
CA ILE A 9 20.06 1.38 -2.60
C ILE A 9 19.73 1.31 -4.10
N ASN A 10 19.28 0.15 -4.56
CA ASN A 10 18.68 0.03 -5.88
C ASN A 10 17.29 0.68 -5.85
N TRP A 11 17.23 1.98 -6.16
CA TRP A 11 16.01 2.80 -6.20
C TRP A 11 14.93 2.31 -7.18
N ARG A 12 15.25 1.31 -8.02
CA ARG A 12 14.35 0.78 -9.05
C ARG A 12 14.24 -0.73 -8.90
N ASN A 13 13.22 -1.18 -8.18
CA ASN A 13 12.62 -2.47 -8.49
C ASN A 13 11.63 -2.22 -9.63
N SER A 14 12.00 -2.63 -10.84
CA SER A 14 11.13 -2.46 -11.99
C SER A 14 9.88 -3.30 -11.76
N ILE A 15 8.72 -2.66 -11.70
CA ILE A 15 7.42 -3.35 -11.63
C ILE A 15 7.11 -3.96 -13.01
N LYS A 16 8.02 -4.80 -13.54
CA LYS A 16 7.84 -5.52 -14.80
C LYS A 16 6.67 -6.48 -14.61
N GLY A 17 5.57 -6.22 -15.31
CA GLY A 17 4.39 -7.08 -15.30
C GLY A 17 3.19 -6.53 -14.52
N VAL A 18 3.31 -5.40 -13.82
CA VAL A 18 2.11 -4.66 -13.42
C VAL A 18 1.63 -3.90 -14.63
N MET A 19 0.49 -4.33 -15.16
CA MET A 19 -0.29 -3.52 -16.08
C MET A 19 -1.07 -2.51 -15.22
N PRO A 20 -0.67 -1.22 -15.15
CA PRO A 20 -1.50 -0.21 -14.49
C PRO A 20 -2.83 0.00 -15.22
N PHE A 21 -3.03 -0.70 -16.34
CA PHE A 21 -4.21 -0.78 -17.17
C PHE A 21 -4.74 -2.22 -17.15
N PHE A 22 -5.40 -2.63 -16.07
CA PHE A 22 -6.28 -3.79 -16.16
C PHE A 22 -7.60 -3.31 -16.79
N PRO A 23 -8.03 -3.87 -17.94
CA PRO A 23 -9.32 -3.55 -18.51
C PRO A 23 -10.38 -4.28 -17.69
N TRP A 24 -10.74 -3.74 -16.53
CA TRP A 24 -12.01 -4.10 -15.91
C TRP A 24 -13.11 -3.49 -16.78
N GLU A 25 -13.87 -4.35 -17.47
CA GLU A 25 -15.07 -3.97 -18.24
C GLU A 25 -14.86 -2.88 -19.32
N GLY A 26 -13.74 -2.92 -20.05
CA GLY A 26 -13.52 -2.02 -21.19
C GLY A 26 -13.29 -0.55 -20.82
N ARG A 27 -13.12 -0.23 -19.53
CA ARG A 27 -12.64 1.08 -19.08
C ARG A 27 -11.18 0.97 -18.67
N SER A 28 -10.33 1.76 -19.31
CA SER A 28 -8.92 1.88 -18.95
C SER A 28 -8.82 2.70 -17.66
N TYR A 29 -8.87 2.03 -16.51
CA TYR A 29 -8.59 2.67 -15.24
C TYR A 29 -7.08 2.74 -15.07
N SER A 30 -6.52 3.95 -15.09
CA SER A 30 -5.15 4.17 -14.64
C SER A 30 -5.12 3.95 -13.12
N CYS A 31 -4.61 2.81 -12.70
CA CYS A 31 -4.29 2.53 -11.30
C CYS A 31 -2.86 3.03 -11.07
N TYR A 32 -2.72 4.29 -10.64
CA TYR A 32 -1.42 4.78 -10.19
C TYR A 32 -1.17 4.24 -8.79
N PRO A 33 -0.04 3.55 -8.54
CA PRO A 33 0.28 3.11 -7.20
C PRO A 33 0.44 4.33 -6.29
N LYS A 34 -0.24 4.33 -5.14
CA LYS A 34 0.03 5.29 -4.06
C LYS A 34 0.84 4.60 -2.98
N LEU A 35 1.76 5.35 -2.39
CA LEU A 35 2.54 4.93 -1.24
C LEU A 35 2.26 5.85 -0.05
N ALA A 36 2.24 5.29 1.14
CA ALA A 36 2.27 6.03 2.39
C ALA A 36 3.21 5.35 3.39
N PHE A 37 3.88 6.14 4.21
CA PHE A 37 4.75 5.62 5.27
C PHE A 37 4.17 6.01 6.63
N HIS A 38 3.99 5.03 7.51
CA HIS A 38 3.37 5.23 8.82
C HIS A 38 3.95 4.23 9.83
N GLU A 39 4.38 4.71 11.00
CA GLU A 39 4.93 3.90 12.10
C GLU A 39 5.98 2.85 11.72
N GLY A 40 6.88 3.17 10.78
CA GLY A 40 7.93 2.23 10.37
C GLY A 40 7.49 1.24 9.29
N GLN A 41 6.26 1.33 8.82
CA GLN A 41 5.69 0.48 7.78
C GLN A 41 5.41 1.27 6.50
N LEU A 42 5.54 0.61 5.36
CA LEU A 42 5.22 1.14 4.05
C LEU A 42 3.91 0.53 3.56
N PHE A 43 2.96 1.37 3.20
CA PHE A 43 1.67 0.99 2.63
C PHE A 43 1.70 1.28 1.13
N SER A 44 1.23 0.33 0.31
CA SER A 44 1.13 0.48 -1.14
C SER A 44 -0.24 0.06 -1.63
N SER A 45 -0.92 0.92 -2.40
CA SER A 45 -2.15 0.53 -3.09
C SER A 45 -1.86 0.02 -4.49
N LEU A 46 -2.55 -1.06 -4.88
CA LEU A 46 -2.62 -1.55 -6.25
C LEU A 46 -4.00 -2.20 -6.46
N ASN A 47 -4.73 -1.73 -7.47
CA ASN A 47 -6.11 -2.15 -7.74
C ASN A 47 -7.01 -1.92 -6.51
N ASP A 48 -7.66 -2.95 -6.01
CA ASP A 48 -8.57 -2.96 -4.84
C ASP A 48 -7.85 -3.32 -3.53
N THR A 49 -6.52 -3.41 -3.55
CA THR A 49 -5.73 -3.94 -2.44
C THR A 49 -4.71 -2.92 -1.94
N ILE A 50 -4.57 -2.81 -0.61
CA ILE A 50 -3.45 -2.13 0.05
C ILE A 50 -2.57 -3.16 0.74
N THR A 51 -1.30 -3.22 0.37
CA THR A 51 -0.30 -4.10 0.98
C THR A 51 0.59 -3.32 1.94
N VAL A 52 0.84 -3.87 3.13
CA VAL A 52 1.74 -3.32 4.14
C VAL A 52 3.06 -4.08 4.10
N TYR A 53 4.16 -3.34 4.12
CA TYR A 53 5.53 -3.84 4.15
C TYR A 53 6.23 -3.32 5.39
N SER A 54 6.98 -4.18 6.07
CA SER A 54 7.73 -3.80 7.28
C SER A 54 9.00 -4.63 7.42
N GLY A 55 9.89 -4.21 8.33
CA GLY A 55 11.19 -4.86 8.53
C GLY A 55 12.28 -4.28 7.64
N SER A 56 13.53 -4.72 7.87
CA SER A 56 14.71 -4.23 7.14
C SER A 56 14.72 -4.64 5.65
N ASP A 57 14.00 -5.72 5.34
CA ASP A 57 13.87 -6.37 4.04
C ASP A 57 12.57 -6.01 3.31
N TRP A 58 11.70 -5.18 3.91
CA TRP A 58 10.44 -4.72 3.34
C TRP A 58 9.57 -5.87 2.80
N VAL A 59 9.42 -6.93 3.59
CA VAL A 59 8.55 -8.05 3.25
C VAL A 59 7.08 -7.66 3.48
N PRO A 60 6.14 -8.13 2.64
CA PRO A 60 4.72 -7.90 2.85
C PRO A 60 4.25 -8.63 4.10
N THR A 61 3.59 -7.92 5.02
CA THR A 61 3.15 -8.46 6.31
C THR A 61 1.63 -8.50 6.48
N SER A 62 0.90 -7.59 5.83
CA SER A 62 -0.56 -7.60 5.84
C SER A 62 -1.13 -7.01 4.55
N GLN A 63 -2.41 -7.31 4.29
CA GLN A 63 -3.16 -6.78 3.16
C GLN A 63 -4.55 -6.35 3.61
N PHE A 64 -5.04 -5.27 3.03
CA PHE A 64 -6.41 -4.78 3.15
C PHE A 64 -7.06 -4.86 1.78
N GLN A 65 -8.15 -5.62 1.68
CA GLN A 65 -8.90 -5.79 0.46
C GLN A 65 -10.37 -6.01 0.83
N GLN A 66 -11.28 -5.31 0.15
CA GLN A 66 -12.69 -5.67 0.13
C GLN A 66 -13.06 -6.20 -1.25
N ILE A 67 -13.78 -7.32 -1.26
CA ILE A 67 -14.10 -8.08 -2.47
C ILE A 67 -15.08 -7.31 -3.38
N HIS A 68 -15.80 -6.31 -2.86
CA HIS A 68 -16.93 -5.70 -3.55
C HIS A 68 -16.76 -4.22 -3.86
N SER A 69 -15.64 -3.60 -3.49
CA SER A 69 -15.52 -2.14 -3.49
C SER A 69 -14.85 -1.54 -4.74
N GLY A 70 -14.48 -2.37 -5.72
CA GLY A 70 -13.78 -1.92 -6.92
C GLY A 70 -12.39 -1.28 -6.63
N PRO A 71 -11.72 -0.70 -7.65
CA PRO A 71 -10.36 -0.20 -7.50
C PRO A 71 -10.25 1.00 -6.55
N ILE A 72 -9.23 0.96 -5.69
CA ILE A 72 -8.82 2.05 -4.80
C ILE A 72 -8.16 3.12 -5.66
N CYS A 73 -8.70 4.34 -5.58
CA CYS A 73 -8.11 5.51 -6.24
C CYS A 73 -7.21 6.32 -5.31
N ASP A 74 -7.49 6.31 -4.01
CA ASP A 74 -6.67 6.98 -3.02
C ASP A 74 -6.79 6.33 -1.64
N PHE A 75 -5.81 6.54 -0.77
CA PHE A 75 -5.91 6.17 0.64
C PHE A 75 -5.15 7.14 1.54
N SER A 76 -5.55 7.26 2.79
CA SER A 76 -4.87 8.09 3.80
C SER A 76 -4.78 7.38 5.13
N ILE A 77 -3.81 7.77 5.94
CA ILE A 77 -3.63 7.23 7.29
C ILE A 77 -3.71 8.39 8.27
N GLY A 78 -4.56 8.26 9.29
CA GLY A 78 -4.75 9.26 10.33
C GLY A 78 -4.88 8.58 11.69
N GLY A 79 -3.95 8.86 12.59
CA GLY A 79 -3.87 8.12 13.87
C GLY A 79 -3.65 6.63 13.61
N ASP A 80 -4.52 5.80 14.18
CA ASP A 80 -4.55 4.33 14.05
C ASP A 80 -5.50 3.85 12.93
N ARG A 81 -5.98 4.75 12.07
CA ARG A 81 -6.98 4.44 11.03
C ARG A 81 -6.41 4.58 9.63
N LEU A 82 -6.70 3.60 8.79
CA LEU A 82 -6.49 3.59 7.35
C LEU A 82 -7.82 3.83 6.65
N PHE A 83 -7.88 4.84 5.78
CA PHE A 83 -9.05 5.18 4.98
C PHE A 83 -8.74 4.93 3.51
N ALA A 84 -9.54 4.13 2.79
CA ALA A 84 -9.43 3.96 1.34
C ALA A 84 -10.67 4.47 0.61
N LEU A 85 -10.42 5.21 -0.46
CA LEU A 85 -11.44 5.77 -1.34
C LEU A 85 -11.48 4.95 -2.65
N HIS A 86 -12.67 4.47 -2.98
CA HIS A 86 -12.92 3.71 -4.19
C HIS A 86 -13.33 4.63 -5.34
N ARG A 87 -12.90 4.31 -6.57
CA ARG A 87 -13.05 5.23 -7.72
C ARG A 87 -14.49 5.40 -8.19
N ASN A 88 -15.27 4.33 -8.14
CA ASN A 88 -16.59 4.24 -8.77
C ASN A 88 -17.70 3.97 -7.75
N GLU A 89 -17.35 4.04 -6.48
CA GLU A 89 -18.24 3.75 -5.38
C GLU A 89 -18.13 4.93 -4.43
N ASP A 90 -19.26 5.53 -4.07
CA ASP A 90 -19.31 6.54 -3.00
C ASP A 90 -19.13 5.85 -1.62
N VAL A 91 -18.19 4.90 -1.57
CA VAL A 91 -17.89 4.02 -0.46
C VAL A 91 -16.46 4.30 -0.03
N LEU A 92 -16.30 4.42 1.27
CA LEU A 92 -15.03 4.59 1.93
C LEU A 92 -14.85 3.45 2.92
N ASP A 93 -13.74 2.73 2.77
CA ASP A 93 -13.37 1.68 3.68
C ASP A 93 -12.46 2.21 4.78
N VAL A 94 -12.68 1.71 6.00
CA VAL A 94 -11.90 2.07 7.19
C VAL A 94 -11.37 0.82 7.86
N TRP A 95 -10.06 0.77 8.07
CA TRP A 95 -9.40 -0.28 8.84
C TRP A 95 -8.56 0.31 9.97
N GLU A 96 -8.23 -0.54 10.95
CA GLU A 96 -7.17 -0.26 11.91
C GLU A 96 -5.81 -0.54 11.26
N THR A 97 -4.85 0.35 11.46
CA THR A 97 -3.48 0.13 11.00
C THR A 97 -2.81 -0.94 11.86
N PRO A 98 -1.98 -1.82 11.28
CA PRO A 98 -1.24 -2.79 12.09
C PRO A 98 -0.28 -2.03 13.01
N HIS A 99 -0.31 -2.32 14.31
CA HIS A 99 0.67 -1.75 15.22
C HIS A 99 2.02 -2.43 15.00
N PHE A 100 3.04 -1.65 14.63
CA PHE A 100 4.41 -2.16 14.61
C PHE A 100 4.90 -2.30 16.06
N PHE A 101 4.81 -3.51 16.61
CA PHE A 101 5.50 -3.85 17.85
C PHE A 101 6.95 -4.26 17.50
N PRO A 102 7.97 -3.44 17.80
CA PRO A 102 9.33 -3.94 17.76
C PRO A 102 9.43 -5.04 18.82
N ILE A 103 9.63 -6.28 18.37
CA ILE A 103 9.99 -7.38 19.26
C ILE A 103 11.25 -6.92 20.02
N PRO A 104 11.24 -6.83 21.36
CA PRO A 104 12.45 -6.46 22.09
C PRO A 104 13.50 -7.54 21.83
N LEU A 105 14.63 -7.14 21.23
CA LEU A 105 15.80 -7.99 21.16
C LEU A 105 16.27 -8.25 22.60
N LYS A 106 16.21 -9.52 23.02
CA LYS A 106 16.76 -10.01 24.28
C LYS A 106 18.27 -10.14 24.19
#